data_AF-A0A1C6Z706-F1
#
_entry.id   AF-A0A1C6Z706-F1
#
_cell.length_a   1.000
_cell.length_b   1.000
_cell.length_c   1.000
_cell.angle_alpha   90.00
_cell.angle_beta   90.00
_cell.angle_gamma   90.00
#
_symmetry.space_group_name_H-M   'P 1'
#
loop_
_entity.id
_entity.type
_entity.pdbx_description
1 polymer ?
#
loop_
_entity_poly.entity_id
_entity_poly.type
_entity_poly.pdbx_seq_one_letter_code
_entity_poly.pdbx_strand_id
1 'polypeptide(L)'
;MEVRQSIHSDHAKQLDTEGLRREFLVETIFDADQYTMVYSHIDRIIVGGVMPVQKTVAIGAEVGKQLGVSYFLERRELGVINIGGPGTITIDGECYEIGHREALYVGKGARDIAFASVNASQPAKFYYNCAPAHTTFPTKKITPADASPQTLGDAKTSNRRTINKYMVPDVLQTCQLSMGLTELEEGNLWNTMPCHTHERRMEVYFYFNMDDDSCVFHMMGQPQETRHIVMHNEQAVISPSWSIHSGVGTKAYTFIWGMVGENQVFDDMDHVAVKDIR
;
A
#
# COMPACT_ATOMS: atom_id res chain seq x y z
N MET A 1 -11.41 12.82 5.41
CA MET A 1 -10.08 12.27 5.70
C MET A 1 -10.13 11.66 7.09
N GLU A 2 -9.94 10.35 7.17
CA GLU A 2 -9.73 9.66 8.44
C GLU A 2 -8.27 9.85 8.87
N VAL A 3 -8.00 10.03 10.16
CA VAL A 3 -6.65 10.33 10.67
C VAL A 3 -6.26 9.32 11.74
N ARG A 4 -5.13 8.65 11.53
CA ARG A 4 -4.49 7.74 12.49
C ARG A 4 -3.29 8.44 13.12
N GLN A 5 -3.16 8.35 14.44
CA GLN A 5 -2.02 8.92 15.16
C GLN A 5 -0.83 7.97 15.14
N SER A 6 0.36 8.49 15.39
CA SER A 6 1.51 7.64 15.70
C SER A 6 1.31 7.03 17.08
N ILE A 7 1.80 5.81 17.27
CA ILE A 7 1.59 5.06 18.50
C ILE A 7 2.88 4.42 18.98
N HIS A 8 3.11 4.52 20.29
CA HIS A 8 4.25 3.92 20.96
C HIS A 8 4.01 2.41 21.17
N SER A 9 5.06 1.59 21.07
CA SER A 9 4.97 0.13 21.24
C SER A 9 4.37 -0.28 22.59
N ASP A 10 4.75 0.40 23.68
CA ASP A 10 4.20 0.17 25.02
C ASP A 10 2.68 0.44 25.13
N HIS A 11 2.14 1.34 24.32
CA HIS A 11 0.69 1.54 24.25
C HIS A 11 0.07 0.45 23.37
N ALA A 12 0.63 0.21 22.18
CA ALA A 12 0.09 -0.75 21.23
C ALA A 12 -0.04 -2.17 21.82
N LYS A 13 0.92 -2.62 22.64
CA LYS A 13 0.86 -3.96 23.27
C LYS A 13 -0.29 -4.15 24.26
N GLN A 14 -0.89 -3.07 24.76
CA GLN A 14 -2.03 -3.11 25.69
C GLN A 14 -3.39 -3.11 24.97
N LEU A 15 -3.41 -2.89 23.65
CA LEU A 15 -4.66 -2.82 22.90
C LEU A 15 -5.32 -4.20 22.80
N ASP A 16 -6.64 -4.22 22.99
CA ASP A 16 -7.46 -5.35 22.64
C ASP A 16 -7.64 -5.46 21.11
N THR A 17 -8.36 -6.48 20.65
CA THR A 17 -8.60 -6.71 19.21
C THR A 17 -9.22 -5.50 18.53
N GLU A 18 -10.20 -4.84 19.15
CA GLU A 18 -10.87 -3.68 18.56
C GLU A 18 -9.97 -2.45 18.55
N GLY A 19 -9.15 -2.27 19.58
CA GLY A 19 -8.11 -1.25 19.64
C GLY A 19 -7.10 -1.40 18.51
N LEU A 20 -6.59 -2.61 18.27
CA LEU A 20 -5.67 -2.87 17.16
C LEU A 20 -6.31 -2.53 15.81
N ARG A 21 -7.56 -2.95 15.59
CA ARG A 21 -8.29 -2.65 14.34
C ARG A 21 -8.46 -1.14 14.16
N ARG A 22 -8.97 -0.45 15.17
CA ARG A 22 -9.19 1.00 15.12
C ARG A 22 -7.91 1.80 14.84
N GLU A 23 -6.77 1.38 15.36
CA GLU A 23 -5.51 2.11 15.15
C GLU A 23 -4.82 1.76 13.83
N PHE A 24 -4.79 0.49 13.43
CA PHE A 24 -3.93 0.02 12.34
C PHE A 24 -4.67 -0.44 11.07
N LEU A 25 -5.89 -0.97 11.19
CA LEU A 25 -6.66 -1.51 10.07
C LEU A 25 -7.42 -0.42 9.34
N VAL A 26 -7.33 -0.39 8.01
CA VAL A 26 -8.19 0.38 7.11
C VAL A 26 -9.18 -0.59 6.48
N GLU A 27 -10.42 -0.53 6.95
CA GLU A 27 -11.45 -1.53 6.60
C GLU A 27 -12.04 -1.33 5.21
N THR A 28 -12.11 -0.10 4.73
CA THR A 28 -12.70 0.24 3.42
C THR A 28 -11.68 1.01 2.58
N ILE A 29 -11.15 0.34 1.55
CA ILE A 29 -10.24 0.95 0.57
C ILE A 29 -11.00 1.42 -0.66
N PHE A 30 -11.99 0.66 -1.13
CA PHE A 30 -12.77 1.01 -2.32
C PHE A 30 -14.24 1.24 -1.98
N ASP A 31 -14.75 2.39 -2.40
CA ASP A 31 -16.17 2.72 -2.40
C ASP A 31 -16.55 3.29 -3.77
N ALA A 32 -17.74 2.93 -4.26
CA ALA A 32 -18.15 3.22 -5.63
C ALA A 32 -18.26 4.73 -5.86
N ASP A 33 -17.66 5.20 -6.95
CA ASP A 33 -17.65 6.60 -7.38
C ASP A 33 -17.07 7.58 -6.35
N GLN A 34 -16.19 7.08 -5.48
CA GLN A 34 -15.52 7.85 -4.44
C GLN A 34 -14.03 7.51 -4.36
N TYR A 35 -13.31 8.38 -3.65
CA TYR A 35 -11.98 8.07 -3.12
C TYR A 35 -12.06 7.92 -1.61
N THR A 36 -11.37 6.94 -1.05
CA THR A 36 -11.11 6.83 0.39
C THR A 36 -9.78 7.49 0.72
N MET A 37 -9.61 7.99 1.94
CA MET A 37 -8.39 8.67 2.35
C MET A 37 -8.13 8.56 3.84
N VAL A 38 -7.10 7.80 4.20
CA VAL A 38 -6.58 7.66 5.56
C VAL A 38 -5.20 8.31 5.64
N TYR A 39 -5.04 9.26 6.55
CA TYR A 39 -3.78 9.91 6.87
C TYR A 39 -3.17 9.26 8.11
N SER A 40 -1.98 8.66 7.99
CA SER A 40 -1.21 8.19 9.14
C SER A 40 -0.18 9.22 9.56
N HIS A 41 -0.08 9.54 10.85
CA HIS A 41 1.01 10.38 11.36
C HIS A 41 2.39 9.70 11.32
N ILE A 42 2.43 8.38 11.12
CA ILE A 42 3.67 7.64 10.88
C ILE A 42 4.13 7.98 9.46
N ASP A 43 5.22 8.73 9.37
CA ASP A 43 5.79 9.31 8.13
C ASP A 43 4.82 10.14 7.27
N ARG A 44 3.65 10.49 7.80
CA ARG A 44 2.64 11.33 7.12
C ARG A 44 2.16 10.74 5.80
N ILE A 45 2.24 9.41 5.67
CA ILE A 45 1.72 8.68 4.51
C ILE A 45 0.20 8.79 4.47
N ILE A 46 -0.33 8.98 3.27
CA ILE A 46 -1.77 8.93 2.99
C ILE A 46 -2.03 7.70 2.13
N VAL A 47 -3.03 6.92 2.52
CA VAL A 47 -3.40 5.67 1.85
C VAL A 47 -4.88 5.68 1.51
N GLY A 48 -5.25 5.00 0.43
CA GLY A 48 -6.64 4.91 0.02
C GLY A 48 -6.81 4.20 -1.31
N GLY A 49 -8.05 4.18 -1.78
CA GLY A 49 -8.43 3.66 -3.07
C GLY A 49 -9.38 4.60 -3.79
N VAL A 50 -9.36 4.55 -5.12
CA VAL A 50 -10.31 5.25 -5.99
C VAL A 50 -10.99 4.21 -6.88
N MET A 51 -12.33 4.13 -6.82
CA MET A 51 -13.11 3.20 -7.63
C MET A 51 -14.19 3.94 -8.43
N PRO A 52 -13.83 4.54 -9.58
CA PRO A 52 -14.81 5.18 -10.46
C PRO A 52 -15.68 4.11 -11.13
N VAL A 53 -17.01 4.27 -11.10
CA VAL A 53 -17.96 3.32 -11.69
C VAL A 53 -18.82 4.04 -12.73
N GLN A 54 -19.65 4.98 -12.30
CA GLN A 54 -20.55 5.76 -13.14
C GLN A 54 -20.01 7.15 -13.47
N LYS A 55 -19.08 7.66 -12.66
CA LYS A 55 -18.49 8.99 -12.87
C LYS A 55 -16.99 9.00 -12.64
N THR A 56 -16.33 9.97 -13.27
CA THR A 56 -14.96 10.33 -12.95
C THR A 56 -14.86 10.79 -11.49
N VAL A 57 -13.82 10.33 -10.80
CA VAL A 57 -13.51 10.74 -9.43
C VAL A 57 -12.26 11.61 -9.47
N ALA A 58 -12.37 12.86 -9.03
CA ALA A 58 -11.23 13.77 -8.95
C ALA A 58 -10.81 13.96 -7.50
N ILE A 59 -9.49 14.05 -7.25
CA ILE A 59 -8.96 14.51 -5.97
C ILE A 59 -8.88 16.03 -6.06
N GLY A 60 -9.87 16.72 -5.49
CA GLY A 60 -10.01 18.16 -5.67
C GLY A 60 -9.11 19.00 -4.77
N ALA A 61 -9.13 20.31 -5.01
CA ALA A 61 -8.36 21.29 -4.26
C ALA A 61 -8.74 21.37 -2.76
N GLU A 62 -9.91 20.86 -2.38
CA GLU A 62 -10.32 20.74 -0.97
C GLU A 62 -9.34 19.91 -0.14
N VAL A 63 -8.71 18.90 -0.74
CA VAL A 63 -7.69 18.08 -0.07
C VAL A 63 -6.44 18.91 0.22
N GLY A 64 -6.06 19.79 -0.70
CA GLY A 64 -4.98 20.75 -0.47
C GLY A 64 -5.23 21.58 0.80
N LYS A 65 -6.45 22.13 0.94
CA LYS A 65 -6.83 22.92 2.13
C LYS A 65 -6.77 22.11 3.42
N GLN A 66 -7.19 20.85 3.41
CA GLN A 66 -7.09 19.95 4.58
C GLN A 66 -5.63 19.70 4.99
N LEU A 67 -4.70 19.78 4.03
CA LEU A 67 -3.26 19.63 4.24
C LEU A 67 -2.54 20.98 4.45
N GLY A 68 -3.26 22.10 4.45
CA GLY A 68 -2.69 23.44 4.62
C GLY A 68 -1.92 23.96 3.39
N VAL A 69 -2.20 23.44 2.20
CA VAL A 69 -1.57 23.82 0.92
C VAL A 69 -2.64 24.11 -0.15
N SER A 70 -2.24 24.47 -1.36
CA SER A 70 -3.16 24.90 -2.43
C SER A 70 -3.82 23.72 -3.15
N TYR A 71 -3.11 22.60 -3.30
CA TYR A 71 -3.58 21.38 -3.97
C TYR A 71 -2.84 20.14 -3.44
N PHE A 72 -3.38 18.95 -3.73
CA PHE A 72 -2.99 17.70 -3.07
C PHE A 72 -1.48 17.37 -3.19
N LEU A 73 -0.92 17.46 -4.39
CA LEU A 73 0.49 17.12 -4.64
C LEU A 73 1.43 18.33 -4.68
N GLU A 74 1.06 19.46 -4.05
CA GLU A 74 1.94 20.64 -3.99
C GLU A 74 3.29 20.31 -3.33
N ARG A 75 3.27 19.43 -2.32
CA ARG A 75 4.43 19.00 -1.54
C ARG A 75 4.47 17.48 -1.31
N ARG A 76 3.89 16.71 -2.23
CA ARG A 76 3.72 15.26 -2.10
C ARG A 76 3.95 14.56 -3.43
N GLU A 77 4.34 13.29 -3.36
CA GLU A 77 4.38 12.35 -4.49
C GLU A 77 3.29 11.30 -4.31
N LEU A 78 2.84 10.68 -5.41
CA LEU A 78 1.76 9.71 -5.43
C LEU A 78 2.15 8.48 -6.25
N GLY A 79 2.00 7.31 -5.66
CA GLY A 79 2.05 6.04 -6.35
C GLY A 79 0.68 5.40 -6.41
N VAL A 80 0.25 4.97 -7.60
CA VAL A 80 -1.03 4.31 -7.85
C VAL A 80 -0.79 2.96 -8.53
N ILE A 81 -1.44 1.89 -8.09
CA ILE A 81 -1.48 0.58 -8.76
C ILE A 81 -2.94 0.20 -8.98
N ASN A 82 -3.30 -0.14 -10.22
CA ASN A 82 -4.66 -0.58 -10.55
C ASN A 82 -4.79 -2.10 -10.37
N ILE A 83 -5.67 -2.53 -9.47
CA ILE A 83 -5.97 -3.96 -9.24
C ILE A 83 -7.27 -4.41 -9.93
N GLY A 84 -8.04 -3.49 -10.51
CA GLY A 84 -9.35 -3.74 -11.10
C GLY A 84 -9.30 -3.89 -12.62
N GLY A 85 -10.39 -3.53 -13.29
CA GLY A 85 -10.46 -3.44 -14.75
C GLY A 85 -9.70 -2.23 -15.30
N PRO A 86 -9.63 -2.08 -16.63
CA PRO A 86 -8.91 -0.97 -17.26
C PRO A 86 -9.57 0.39 -16.93
N GLY A 87 -8.72 1.40 -16.70
CA GLY A 87 -9.14 2.76 -16.42
C GLY A 87 -8.15 3.78 -16.96
N THR A 88 -8.41 5.05 -16.67
CA THR A 88 -7.53 6.16 -17.04
C THR A 88 -7.28 7.06 -15.83
N ILE A 89 -6.07 7.61 -15.76
CA ILE A 89 -5.71 8.67 -14.81
C ILE A 89 -5.31 9.90 -15.63
N THR A 90 -5.99 11.01 -15.42
CA THR A 90 -5.66 12.29 -16.06
C THR A 90 -4.92 13.17 -15.06
N ILE A 91 -3.72 13.61 -15.42
CA ILE A 91 -2.85 14.50 -14.64
C ILE A 91 -2.67 15.81 -15.41
N ASP A 92 -3.18 16.92 -14.87
CA ASP A 92 -3.07 18.25 -15.49
C ASP A 92 -3.45 18.29 -17.00
N GLY A 93 -4.46 17.47 -17.37
CA GLY A 93 -4.95 17.34 -18.75
C GLY A 93 -4.27 16.25 -19.59
N GLU A 94 -3.16 15.69 -19.14
CA GLU A 94 -2.51 14.54 -19.79
C GLU A 94 -3.17 13.22 -19.34
N CYS A 95 -3.65 12.42 -20.28
CA CYS A 95 -4.35 11.17 -19.99
C CYS A 95 -3.42 9.95 -20.08
N TYR A 96 -3.38 9.17 -19.01
CA TYR A 96 -2.67 7.89 -18.95
C TYR A 96 -3.68 6.74 -18.89
N GLU A 97 -3.63 5.83 -19.86
CA GLU A 97 -4.35 4.56 -19.79
C GLU A 97 -3.65 3.62 -18.82
N ILE A 98 -4.37 3.10 -17.84
CA ILE A 98 -3.84 2.23 -16.79
C ILE A 98 -4.67 0.94 -16.75
N GLY A 99 -4.11 -0.12 -17.31
CA GLY A 99 -4.68 -1.46 -17.31
C GLY A 99 -4.57 -2.17 -15.96
N HIS A 100 -5.04 -3.41 -15.93
CA HIS A 100 -4.91 -4.28 -14.76
C HIS A 100 -3.43 -4.53 -14.45
N ARG A 101 -3.04 -4.36 -13.18
CA ARG A 101 -1.65 -4.45 -12.69
C ARG A 101 -0.69 -3.49 -13.39
N GLU A 102 -1.18 -2.37 -13.92
CA GLU A 102 -0.34 -1.24 -14.29
C GLU A 102 -0.34 -0.21 -13.18
N ALA A 103 0.69 0.61 -13.14
CA ALA A 103 0.88 1.64 -12.13
C ALA A 103 1.19 3.00 -12.76
N LEU A 104 0.95 4.05 -11.98
CA LEU A 104 1.35 5.41 -12.31
C LEU A 104 2.03 6.03 -11.08
N TYR A 105 3.24 6.52 -11.28
CA TYR A 105 3.88 7.45 -10.34
C TYR A 105 3.62 8.88 -10.81
N VAL A 106 3.18 9.75 -9.90
CA VAL A 106 2.95 11.17 -10.12
C VAL A 106 3.82 11.97 -9.16
N GLY A 107 4.74 12.76 -9.74
CA GLY A 107 5.65 13.57 -8.97
C GLY A 107 5.00 14.79 -8.32
N LYS A 108 5.73 15.39 -7.37
CA LYS A 108 5.39 16.68 -6.77
C LYS A 108 5.09 17.75 -7.82
N GLY A 109 4.00 18.46 -7.65
CA GLY A 109 3.66 19.65 -8.42
C GLY A 109 2.39 19.52 -9.25
N ALA A 110 1.93 18.29 -9.53
CA ALA A 110 0.68 18.03 -10.23
C ALA A 110 -0.52 18.59 -9.47
N ARG A 111 -1.46 19.23 -10.19
CA ARG A 111 -2.56 20.00 -9.58
C ARG A 111 -3.89 19.27 -9.68
N ASP A 112 -4.24 18.87 -10.89
CA ASP A 112 -5.52 18.27 -11.22
C ASP A 112 -5.34 16.78 -11.49
N ILE A 113 -6.02 15.95 -10.70
CA ILE A 113 -5.92 14.49 -10.77
C ILE A 113 -7.33 13.91 -10.86
N ALA A 114 -7.61 13.17 -11.92
CA ALA A 114 -8.90 12.56 -12.16
C ALA A 114 -8.76 11.10 -12.58
N PHE A 115 -9.63 10.25 -12.05
CA PHE A 115 -9.65 8.81 -12.26
C PHE A 115 -10.97 8.41 -12.93
N ALA A 116 -10.90 7.56 -13.95
CA ALA A 116 -12.08 7.00 -14.61
C ALA A 116 -11.89 5.51 -14.93
N SER A 117 -13.00 4.80 -15.05
CA SER A 117 -13.03 3.42 -15.53
C SER A 117 -13.40 3.40 -17.01
N VAL A 118 -12.79 2.50 -17.78
CA VAL A 118 -13.19 2.27 -19.18
C VAL A 118 -14.53 1.54 -19.25
N ASN A 119 -14.81 0.66 -18.27
CA ASN A 119 -16.04 -0.11 -18.21
C ASN A 119 -16.63 -0.13 -16.79
N ALA A 120 -17.85 0.36 -16.61
CA ALA A 120 -18.55 0.38 -15.32
C ALA A 120 -18.86 -1.01 -14.75
N SER A 121 -18.98 -2.07 -15.59
CA SER A 121 -19.22 -3.43 -15.10
C SER A 121 -17.96 -4.13 -14.61
N GLN A 122 -16.79 -3.58 -14.93
CA GLN A 122 -15.48 -4.03 -14.46
C GLN A 122 -14.65 -2.79 -14.10
N PRO A 123 -15.03 -2.08 -13.02
CA PRO A 123 -14.40 -0.81 -12.70
C PRO A 123 -12.91 -1.01 -12.38
N ALA A 124 -12.13 0.01 -12.72
CA ALA A 124 -10.78 0.17 -12.21
C ALA A 124 -10.81 0.35 -10.69
N LYS A 125 -9.79 -0.19 -10.03
CA LYS A 125 -9.62 -0.12 -8.58
C LYS A 125 -8.20 0.37 -8.31
N PHE A 126 -8.07 1.69 -8.21
CA PHE A 126 -6.79 2.38 -8.07
C PHE A 126 -6.39 2.46 -6.60
N TYR A 127 -5.58 1.54 -6.11
CA TYR A 127 -4.96 1.65 -4.78
C TYR A 127 -3.82 2.66 -4.85
N TYR A 128 -3.70 3.54 -3.85
CA TYR A 128 -2.65 4.55 -3.84
C TYR A 128 -1.98 4.73 -2.48
N ASN A 129 -0.70 5.11 -2.55
CA ASN A 129 0.05 5.67 -1.43
C ASN A 129 0.63 7.02 -1.82
N CYS A 130 0.56 7.96 -0.89
CA CYS A 130 1.02 9.33 -1.09
C CYS A 130 1.90 9.78 0.06
N ALA A 131 3.11 10.23 -0.26
CA ALA A 131 4.14 10.60 0.70
C ALA A 131 4.54 12.07 0.52
N PRO A 132 5.03 12.76 1.58
CA PRO A 132 5.69 14.05 1.41
C PRO A 132 6.85 13.97 0.40
N ALA A 133 6.99 14.99 -0.44
CA ALA A 133 8.04 15.06 -1.45
C ALA A 133 8.66 16.46 -1.47
N HIS A 134 9.98 16.50 -1.58
CA HIS A 134 10.76 17.75 -1.56
C HIS A 134 11.30 18.13 -2.93
N THR A 135 11.42 17.16 -3.83
CA THR A 135 11.82 17.35 -5.22
C THR A 135 10.73 16.84 -6.16
N THR A 136 10.71 17.38 -7.38
CA THR A 136 9.85 16.88 -8.44
C THR A 136 10.62 15.87 -9.26
N PHE A 137 10.07 14.67 -9.38
CA PHE A 137 10.50 13.65 -10.35
C PHE A 137 9.41 13.46 -11.41
N PRO A 138 9.75 12.97 -12.62
CA PRO A 138 8.79 12.88 -13.72
C PRO A 138 7.66 11.89 -13.43
N THR A 139 6.43 12.25 -13.80
CA THR A 139 5.30 11.31 -13.87
C THR A 139 5.65 10.17 -14.83
N LYS A 140 5.40 8.93 -14.42
CA LYS A 140 5.78 7.74 -15.19
C LYS A 140 4.76 6.62 -15.02
N LYS A 141 4.20 6.16 -16.14
CA LYS A 141 3.46 4.89 -16.21
C LYS A 141 4.44 3.72 -16.11
N ILE A 142 4.06 2.70 -15.35
CA ILE A 142 4.86 1.49 -15.14
C ILE A 142 3.97 0.29 -15.46
N THR A 143 4.34 -0.48 -16.48
CA THR A 143 3.66 -1.73 -16.84
C THR A 143 4.28 -2.92 -16.11
N PRO A 144 3.63 -4.10 -16.10
CA PRO A 144 4.27 -5.33 -15.61
C PRO A 144 5.62 -5.65 -16.27
N ALA A 145 5.83 -5.21 -17.52
CA ALA A 145 7.09 -5.41 -18.24
C ALA A 145 8.21 -4.45 -17.77
N ASP A 146 7.83 -3.29 -17.21
CA ASP A 146 8.77 -2.33 -16.62
C ASP A 146 9.12 -2.69 -15.17
N ALA A 147 8.29 -3.51 -14.52
CA ALA A 147 8.53 -3.97 -13.16
C ALA A 147 9.76 -4.91 -13.10
N SER A 148 10.32 -5.07 -11.91
CA SER A 148 11.39 -6.04 -11.65
C SER A 148 10.82 -7.26 -10.90
N PRO A 149 10.31 -8.28 -11.62
CA PRO A 149 9.73 -9.46 -11.01
C PRO A 149 10.80 -10.37 -10.39
N GLN A 150 10.53 -10.89 -9.21
CA GLN A 150 11.40 -11.81 -8.50
C GLN A 150 10.56 -12.91 -7.83
N THR A 151 10.69 -14.14 -8.32
CA THR A 151 10.02 -15.32 -7.71
C THR A 151 10.91 -15.92 -6.63
N LEU A 152 10.36 -16.08 -5.43
CA LEU A 152 11.07 -16.52 -4.22
C LEU A 152 10.26 -17.57 -3.47
N GLY A 153 10.91 -18.23 -2.52
CA GLY A 153 10.28 -19.20 -1.62
C GLY A 153 10.09 -20.58 -2.25
N ASP A 154 9.50 -21.47 -1.45
CA ASP A 154 9.26 -22.87 -1.76
C ASP A 154 7.87 -23.28 -1.23
N ALA A 155 7.20 -24.18 -1.95
CA ALA A 155 5.88 -24.67 -1.55
C ALA A 155 5.92 -25.38 -0.18
N LYS A 156 7.04 -26.04 0.16
CA LYS A 156 7.24 -26.73 1.45
C LYS A 156 7.27 -25.76 2.64
N THR A 157 7.63 -24.51 2.40
CA THR A 157 7.60 -23.44 3.41
C THR A 157 6.36 -22.54 3.25
N SER A 158 5.42 -22.92 2.39
CA SER A 158 4.16 -22.21 2.11
C SER A 158 4.36 -20.72 1.82
N ASN A 159 5.47 -20.36 1.16
CA ASN A 159 5.82 -18.97 0.87
C ASN A 159 6.29 -18.76 -0.58
N ARG A 160 6.00 -19.71 -1.48
CA ARG A 160 6.27 -19.56 -2.90
C ARG A 160 5.44 -18.39 -3.46
N ARG A 161 6.11 -17.39 -4.02
CA ARG A 161 5.49 -16.11 -4.42
C ARG A 161 6.31 -15.38 -5.47
N THR A 162 5.64 -14.50 -6.20
CA THR A 162 6.29 -13.57 -7.14
C THR A 162 6.11 -12.13 -6.69
N ILE A 163 7.22 -11.43 -6.48
CA ILE A 163 7.27 -10.02 -6.09
C ILE A 163 7.47 -9.19 -7.35
N ASN A 164 6.57 -8.26 -7.65
CA ASN A 164 6.64 -7.32 -8.76
C ASN A 164 6.93 -5.93 -8.18
N LYS A 165 8.16 -5.45 -8.33
CA LYS A 165 8.59 -4.14 -7.82
C LYS A 165 8.25 -3.06 -8.86
N TYR A 166 7.34 -2.14 -8.53
CA TYR A 166 6.88 -1.08 -9.44
C TYR A 166 7.62 0.23 -9.19
N MET A 167 7.67 0.67 -7.93
CA MET A 167 8.32 1.92 -7.54
C MET A 167 9.49 1.59 -6.64
N VAL A 168 10.65 1.39 -7.26
CA VAL A 168 11.93 1.14 -6.61
C VAL A 168 13.04 1.84 -7.41
N PRO A 169 14.22 2.10 -6.81
CA PRO A 169 15.31 2.82 -7.48
C PRO A 169 15.70 2.27 -8.86
N ASP A 170 15.60 0.95 -9.05
CA ASP A 170 15.91 0.28 -10.33
C ASP A 170 14.91 0.60 -11.46
N VAL A 171 13.69 1.04 -11.13
CA VAL A 171 12.61 1.32 -12.10
C VAL A 171 12.46 2.83 -12.35
N LEU A 172 12.49 3.64 -11.28
CA LEU A 172 12.38 5.09 -11.35
C LEU A 172 12.86 5.78 -10.08
N GLN A 173 13.09 7.09 -10.17
CA GLN A 173 13.37 7.93 -9.01
C GLN A 173 12.08 8.40 -8.32
N THR A 174 12.10 8.33 -6.99
CA THR A 174 11.06 8.86 -6.07
C THR A 174 11.78 9.59 -4.94
N CYS A 175 11.07 10.39 -4.14
CA CYS A 175 11.68 11.03 -2.97
C CYS A 175 11.91 10.01 -1.85
N GLN A 176 10.87 9.24 -1.52
CA GLN A 176 10.91 8.24 -0.46
C GLN A 176 9.97 7.06 -0.71
N LEU A 177 8.93 7.24 -1.51
CA LEU A 177 7.92 6.21 -1.75
C LEU A 177 8.49 5.02 -2.53
N SER A 178 8.32 3.83 -1.99
CA SER A 178 8.51 2.58 -2.72
C SER A 178 7.26 1.71 -2.67
N MET A 179 6.95 1.03 -3.76
CA MET A 179 5.75 0.18 -3.85
C MET A 179 6.00 -1.05 -4.71
N GLY A 180 5.36 -2.15 -4.32
CA GLY A 180 5.33 -3.37 -5.12
C GLY A 180 4.11 -4.23 -4.83
N LEU A 181 3.88 -5.20 -5.70
CA LEU A 181 2.78 -6.15 -5.62
C LEU A 181 3.36 -7.56 -5.54
N THR A 182 2.95 -8.32 -4.55
CA THR A 182 3.36 -9.72 -4.38
C THR A 182 2.15 -10.64 -4.48
N GLU A 183 2.28 -11.67 -5.30
CA GLU A 183 1.26 -12.69 -5.49
C GLU A 183 1.77 -14.03 -4.98
N LEU A 184 1.00 -14.66 -4.10
CA LEU A 184 1.29 -15.98 -3.56
C LEU A 184 0.81 -17.03 -4.58
N GLU A 185 1.64 -18.05 -4.85
CA GLU A 185 1.20 -19.19 -5.66
C GLU A 185 0.14 -20.00 -4.89
N GLU A 186 -0.75 -20.68 -5.61
CA GLU A 186 -1.81 -21.52 -5.00
C GLU A 186 -1.22 -22.47 -3.94
N GLY A 187 -1.91 -22.57 -2.79
CA GLY A 187 -1.45 -23.37 -1.64
C GLY A 187 -0.36 -22.72 -0.77
N ASN A 188 0.10 -21.50 -1.10
CA ASN A 188 1.07 -20.75 -0.29
C ASN A 188 0.38 -19.64 0.49
N LEU A 189 0.73 -19.51 1.77
CA LEU A 189 -0.02 -18.71 2.73
C LEU A 189 0.81 -17.60 3.37
N TRP A 190 2.14 -17.77 3.47
CA TRP A 190 3.02 -16.86 4.18
C TRP A 190 3.63 -15.79 3.27
N ASN A 191 3.41 -14.52 3.62
CA ASN A 191 4.27 -13.42 3.20
C ASN A 191 5.33 -13.12 4.29
N THR A 192 6.41 -12.44 3.88
CA THR A 192 7.44 -11.87 4.79
C THR A 192 7.84 -12.79 5.95
N MET A 193 8.20 -14.05 5.64
CA MET A 193 8.75 -15.01 6.59
C MET A 193 10.07 -15.61 6.10
N PRO A 194 11.17 -15.50 6.86
CA PRO A 194 11.30 -14.83 8.17
C PRO A 194 10.97 -13.32 8.11
N CYS A 195 10.43 -12.79 9.21
CA CYS A 195 10.03 -11.38 9.32
C CYS A 195 11.22 -10.49 9.68
N HIS A 196 10.99 -9.18 9.70
CA HIS A 196 11.98 -8.17 10.04
C HIS A 196 11.30 -6.90 10.58
N THR A 197 12.10 -6.00 11.13
CA THR A 197 11.72 -4.60 11.45
C THR A 197 12.66 -3.64 10.74
N HIS A 198 12.29 -2.36 10.66
CA HIS A 198 13.16 -1.30 10.17
C HIS A 198 12.86 0.02 10.87
N GLU A 199 13.75 0.48 11.75
CA GLU A 199 13.54 1.71 12.54
C GLU A 199 13.43 2.98 11.67
N ARG A 200 14.02 2.97 10.47
CA ARG A 200 14.14 4.14 9.58
C ARG A 200 13.02 4.26 8.54
N ARG A 201 12.12 3.29 8.49
CA ARG A 201 11.05 3.19 7.49
C ARG A 201 9.77 2.69 8.11
N MET A 202 8.66 2.83 7.41
CA MET A 202 7.37 2.25 7.78
C MET A 202 6.73 1.63 6.53
N GLU A 203 5.86 0.63 6.73
CA GLU A 203 5.15 -0.02 5.63
C GLU A 203 3.64 0.01 5.82
N VAL A 204 2.91 -0.02 4.71
CA VAL A 204 1.47 -0.28 4.65
C VAL A 204 1.22 -1.45 3.71
N TYR A 205 0.48 -2.45 4.19
CA TYR A 205 0.11 -3.63 3.41
C TYR A 205 -1.35 -3.54 3.03
N PHE A 206 -1.66 -3.83 1.77
CA PHE A 206 -3.01 -3.88 1.24
C PHE A 206 -3.27 -5.26 0.64
N TYR A 207 -4.17 -6.04 1.25
CA TYR A 207 -4.49 -7.42 0.87
C TYR A 207 -5.71 -7.45 -0.05
N PHE A 208 -5.65 -8.23 -1.13
CA PHE A 208 -6.72 -8.36 -2.11
C PHE A 208 -6.61 -9.67 -2.90
N ASN A 209 -7.54 -9.88 -3.83
CA ASN A 209 -7.63 -11.10 -4.64
C ASN A 209 -7.83 -12.33 -3.74
N MET A 210 -8.71 -12.18 -2.77
CA MET A 210 -9.06 -13.15 -1.75
C MET A 210 -10.51 -13.60 -1.94
N ASP A 211 -10.78 -14.87 -1.69
CA ASP A 211 -12.15 -15.39 -1.65
C ASP A 211 -12.92 -14.78 -0.46
N ASP A 212 -14.24 -14.61 -0.60
CA ASP A 212 -15.10 -14.02 0.44
C ASP A 212 -15.08 -14.80 1.77
N ASP A 213 -14.81 -16.11 1.72
CA ASP A 213 -14.71 -17.01 2.88
C ASP A 213 -13.28 -17.13 3.42
N SER A 214 -12.33 -16.35 2.88
CA SER A 214 -10.93 -16.36 3.29
C SER A 214 -10.55 -15.13 4.12
N CYS A 215 -9.45 -15.26 4.86
CA CYS A 215 -8.87 -14.16 5.63
C CYS A 215 -7.34 -14.29 5.70
N VAL A 216 -6.69 -13.20 6.07
CA VAL A 216 -5.28 -13.16 6.44
C VAL A 216 -5.17 -12.79 7.92
N PHE A 217 -4.39 -13.56 8.66
CA PHE A 217 -3.90 -13.17 9.98
C PHE A 217 -2.63 -12.36 9.77
N HIS A 218 -2.78 -11.03 9.76
CA HIS A 218 -1.64 -10.13 9.65
C HIS A 218 -0.95 -10.02 11.00
N MET A 219 0.28 -10.53 11.09
CA MET A 219 1.15 -10.47 12.24
C MET A 219 1.84 -9.11 12.31
N MET A 220 1.72 -8.48 13.48
CA MET A 220 2.31 -7.19 13.81
C MET A 220 2.85 -7.20 15.24
N GLY A 221 3.40 -6.09 15.72
CA GLY A 221 4.00 -6.03 17.06
C GLY A 221 5.52 -6.03 17.03
N GLN A 222 6.15 -5.77 18.18
CA GLN A 222 7.58 -6.06 18.32
C GLN A 222 7.79 -7.58 18.24
N PRO A 223 8.96 -8.07 17.79
CA PRO A 223 9.20 -9.51 17.61
C PRO A 223 8.93 -10.41 18.83
N GLN A 224 9.03 -9.86 20.05
CA GLN A 224 8.81 -10.58 21.31
C GLN A 224 7.42 -10.35 21.93
N GLU A 225 6.56 -9.60 21.27
CA GLU A 225 5.24 -9.19 21.75
C GLU A 225 4.29 -9.08 20.55
N THR A 226 4.20 -10.17 19.78
CA THR A 226 3.42 -10.15 18.55
C THR A 226 1.92 -10.06 18.84
N ARG A 227 1.19 -9.48 17.89
CA ARG A 227 -0.26 -9.38 17.83
C ARG A 227 -0.69 -9.73 16.41
N HIS A 228 -1.98 -9.92 16.21
CA HIS A 228 -2.52 -10.08 14.87
C HIS A 228 -3.77 -9.27 14.65
N ILE A 229 -4.03 -8.96 13.39
CA ILE A 229 -5.30 -8.44 12.90
C ILE A 229 -5.83 -9.42 11.85
N VAL A 230 -7.06 -9.87 12.02
CA VAL A 230 -7.77 -10.65 11.00
C VAL A 230 -8.30 -9.69 9.94
N MET A 231 -7.87 -9.91 8.70
CA MET A 231 -8.18 -9.07 7.55
C MET A 231 -8.87 -9.88 6.46
N HIS A 232 -9.75 -9.22 5.72
CA HIS A 232 -10.46 -9.78 4.58
C HIS A 232 -10.05 -9.08 3.27
N ASN A 233 -10.67 -9.49 2.17
CA ASN A 233 -10.40 -8.94 0.85
C ASN A 233 -10.51 -7.40 0.84
N GLU A 234 -9.55 -6.76 0.19
CA GLU A 234 -9.49 -5.31 -0.06
C GLU A 234 -9.40 -4.44 1.22
N GLN A 235 -8.66 -4.93 2.22
CA GLN A 235 -8.32 -4.17 3.44
C GLN A 235 -6.82 -3.85 3.51
N ALA A 236 -6.47 -2.74 4.17
CA ALA A 236 -5.08 -2.35 4.38
C ALA A 236 -4.71 -2.26 5.86
N VAL A 237 -3.43 -2.35 6.18
CA VAL A 237 -2.90 -2.28 7.56
C VAL A 237 -1.63 -1.46 7.60
N ILE A 238 -1.56 -0.55 8.58
CA ILE A 238 -0.44 0.35 8.82
C ILE A 238 0.53 -0.33 9.80
N SER A 239 1.80 -0.49 9.40
CA SER A 239 2.86 -1.02 10.25
C SER A 239 3.80 0.09 10.71
N PRO A 240 3.84 0.42 12.02
CA PRO A 240 4.88 1.28 12.58
C PRO A 240 6.29 0.69 12.41
N SER A 241 7.32 1.53 12.43
CA SER A 241 8.74 1.14 12.25
C SER A 241 9.23 0.07 13.22
N TRP A 242 8.75 0.13 14.47
CA TRP A 242 9.07 -0.83 15.54
C TRP A 242 8.37 -2.19 15.39
N SER A 243 7.44 -2.31 14.44
CA SER A 243 6.57 -3.48 14.25
C SER A 243 7.08 -4.37 13.11
N ILE A 244 6.96 -5.68 13.30
CA ILE A 244 7.00 -6.61 12.18
C ILE A 244 5.76 -6.43 11.30
N HIS A 245 5.82 -6.95 10.09
CA HIS A 245 4.70 -7.01 9.14
C HIS A 245 4.80 -8.33 8.36
N SER A 246 4.06 -9.33 8.81
CA SER A 246 3.96 -10.63 8.14
C SER A 246 2.49 -11.05 8.09
N GLY A 247 2.14 -12.02 7.27
CA GLY A 247 0.77 -12.43 7.05
C GLY A 247 0.69 -13.90 6.68
N VAL A 248 -0.29 -14.58 7.27
CA VAL A 248 -0.67 -15.95 6.89
C VAL A 248 -2.13 -16.00 6.49
N GLY A 249 -2.40 -16.42 5.26
CA GLY A 249 -3.74 -16.58 4.72
C GLY A 249 -4.37 -17.91 5.10
N THR A 250 -5.70 -17.99 5.05
CA THR A 250 -6.41 -19.28 5.00
C THR A 250 -6.43 -19.89 3.60
N LYS A 251 -6.17 -19.06 2.58
CA LYS A 251 -5.92 -19.41 1.16
C LYS A 251 -4.81 -18.51 0.60
N ALA A 252 -4.38 -18.76 -0.63
CA ALA A 252 -3.48 -17.85 -1.34
C ALA A 252 -4.16 -16.49 -1.59
N TYR A 253 -3.35 -15.44 -1.66
CA TYR A 253 -3.82 -14.06 -1.83
C TYR A 253 -2.75 -13.23 -2.54
N THR A 254 -3.14 -12.01 -2.92
CA THR A 254 -2.22 -10.99 -3.43
C THR A 254 -2.16 -9.83 -2.45
N PHE A 255 -1.02 -9.15 -2.36
CA PHE A 255 -0.94 -7.91 -1.59
C PHE A 255 -0.04 -6.89 -2.27
N ILE A 256 -0.34 -5.61 -2.03
CA ILE A 256 0.56 -4.49 -2.32
C ILE A 256 1.22 -4.06 -1.02
N TRP A 257 2.52 -3.83 -1.07
CA TRP A 257 3.26 -3.15 -0.01
C TRP A 257 3.64 -1.74 -0.49
N GLY A 258 3.52 -0.77 0.40
CA GLY A 258 4.01 0.59 0.21
C GLY A 258 4.88 0.98 1.38
N MET A 259 6.07 1.50 1.10
CA MET A 259 7.09 1.84 2.09
C MET A 259 7.52 3.29 1.91
N VAL A 260 7.71 3.99 3.03
CA VAL A 260 8.29 5.34 3.09
C VAL A 260 9.24 5.43 4.29
N GLY A 261 10.06 6.47 4.35
CA GLY A 261 10.99 6.70 5.45
C GLY A 261 12.16 7.58 5.06
N GLU A 262 13.17 7.66 5.92
CA GLU A 262 14.34 8.51 5.68
C GLU A 262 15.30 8.00 4.61
N ASN A 263 15.24 6.69 4.27
CA ASN A 263 16.07 6.07 3.25
C ASN A 263 15.28 5.07 2.39
N GLN A 264 15.85 4.70 1.24
CA GLN A 264 15.35 3.64 0.35
C GLN A 264 16.34 2.47 0.25
N VAL A 265 17.08 2.22 1.32
CA VAL A 265 18.08 1.15 1.41
C VAL A 265 17.35 -0.11 1.88
N PHE A 266 17.00 -1.00 0.94
CA PHE A 266 16.11 -2.12 1.25
C PHE A 266 16.74 -3.17 2.18
N ASP A 267 18.05 -3.39 2.10
CA ASP A 267 18.78 -4.34 2.96
C ASP A 267 19.05 -3.81 4.38
N ASP A 268 18.74 -2.55 4.63
CA ASP A 268 18.86 -1.89 5.93
C ASP A 268 17.70 -2.28 6.85
N MET A 269 17.65 -3.54 7.27
CA MET A 269 16.60 -4.12 8.10
C MET A 269 17.15 -5.04 9.19
N ASP A 270 16.40 -5.17 10.29
CA ASP A 270 16.71 -6.09 11.38
C ASP A 270 15.98 -7.42 11.16
N HIS A 271 16.67 -8.39 10.58
CA HIS A 271 16.10 -9.72 10.34
C HIS A 271 15.81 -10.45 11.65
N VAL A 272 14.63 -11.06 11.75
CA VAL A 272 14.20 -11.83 12.91
C VAL A 272 14.16 -13.32 12.54
N ALA A 273 14.98 -14.13 13.21
CA ALA A 273 14.89 -15.57 13.03
C ALA A 273 13.56 -16.08 13.62
N VAL A 274 12.85 -16.94 12.89
CA VAL A 274 11.52 -17.43 13.30
C VAL A 274 11.53 -18.05 14.70
N LYS A 275 12.60 -18.74 15.07
CA LYS A 275 12.78 -19.37 16.39
C LYS A 275 12.84 -18.37 17.56
N ASP A 276 13.09 -17.10 17.27
CA ASP A 276 13.23 -16.06 18.27
C ASP A 276 11.90 -15.28 18.45
N ILE A 277 10.86 -15.51 17.65
CA ILE A 277 9.55 -14.83 17.75
C ILE A 277 8.77 -15.33 18.98
N ARG A 278 7.98 -14.45 19.62
CA ARG A 278 7.03 -14.81 20.70
C ARG A 278 5.59 -14.39 20.42
#